data_AF-A0A934TI20-F1
#
_entry.id   AF-A0A934TI20-F1
#
_cell.length_a   1.000
_cell.length_b   1.000
_cell.length_c   1.000
_cell.angle_alpha   90.00
_cell.angle_beta   90.00
_cell.angle_gamma   90.00
#
_symmetry.space_group_name_H-M   'P 1'
#
loop_
_entity.id
_entity.type
_entity.pdbx_description
1 polymer ?
#
loop_
_entity_poly.entity_id
_entity_poly.type
_entity_poly.pdbx_seq_one_letter_code
_entity_poly.pdbx_strand_id
1 'polypeptide(L)'
;MKFESLAPDLSLLYIKAKRSFKECISNKDNEFLKDEINIPLEDIIVIEENIKIIFTQKGFNHYLIEVSLLLFDTNKEIGKYIYSENEKQEDIEDSLVFY
;
A
#
# COMPACT_ATOMS: atom_id res chain seq x y z
N MET A 1 -27.51 4.24 8.74
CA MET A 1 -26.15 4.81 8.69
C MET A 1 -25.84 5.06 7.22
N LYS A 2 -25.73 6.33 6.81
CA LYS A 2 -25.46 6.72 5.43
C LYS A 2 -23.95 6.95 5.30
N PHE A 3 -23.28 6.17 4.45
CA PHE A 3 -21.84 6.32 4.14
C PHE A 3 -21.57 7.51 3.19
N GLU A 4 -22.39 8.56 3.26
CA GLU A 4 -22.39 9.65 2.27
C GLU A 4 -21.17 10.59 2.39
N SER A 5 -20.35 10.44 3.43
CA SER A 5 -19.15 11.27 3.66
C SER A 5 -17.86 10.48 3.94
N LEU A 6 -17.86 9.16 3.73
CA LEU A 6 -16.76 8.27 4.15
C LEU A 6 -16.01 7.61 2.99
N ALA A 7 -16.20 8.11 1.77
CA ALA A 7 -15.31 7.76 0.68
C ALA A 7 -14.21 8.82 0.63
N PRO A 8 -13.02 8.59 1.22
CA PRO A 8 -11.82 8.95 0.50
C PRO A 8 -12.06 8.50 -0.94
N ASP A 9 -11.89 9.40 -1.91
CA ASP A 9 -11.92 8.99 -3.29
C ASP A 9 -10.96 7.79 -3.40
N LEU A 10 -11.50 6.60 -3.70
CA LEU A 10 -10.73 5.35 -3.61
C LEU A 10 -9.49 5.43 -4.51
N SER A 11 -9.55 6.26 -5.56
CA SER A 11 -8.41 6.59 -6.40
C SER A 11 -7.30 7.32 -5.64
N LEU A 12 -7.64 8.25 -4.73
CA LEU A 12 -6.67 8.94 -3.88
C LEU A 12 -5.94 7.98 -2.94
N LEU A 13 -6.64 6.97 -2.40
CA LEU A 13 -6.01 5.95 -1.56
C LEU A 13 -4.97 5.15 -2.34
N TYR A 14 -5.29 4.73 -3.56
CA TYR A 14 -4.31 4.06 -4.42
C TYR A 14 -3.17 4.99 -4.86
N ILE A 15 -3.44 6.27 -5.11
CA ILE A 15 -2.40 7.26 -5.42
C ILE A 15 -1.42 7.42 -4.24
N LYS A 16 -1.94 7.53 -3.01
CA LYS A 16 -1.11 7.58 -1.80
C LYS A 16 -0.27 6.32 -1.64
N ALA A 17 -0.88 5.15 -1.74
CA ALA A 17 -0.17 3.87 -1.62
C ALA A 17 0.93 3.73 -2.69
N LYS A 18 0.67 4.09 -3.94
CA LYS A 18 1.68 4.06 -5.02
C LYS A 18 2.82 5.06 -4.78
N ARG A 19 2.52 6.23 -4.19
CA ARG A 19 3.55 7.21 -3.82
C ARG A 19 4.41 6.68 -2.68
N SER A 20 3.78 6.17 -1.63
CA SER A 20 4.46 5.59 -0.47
C SER A 20 5.36 4.42 -0.88
N PHE A 21 4.89 3.54 -1.77
CA PHE A 21 5.72 2.50 -2.38
C PHE A 21 6.96 3.05 -3.08
N LYS A 22 6.80 4.08 -3.93
CA LYS A 22 7.93 4.72 -4.63
C LYS A 22 8.94 5.34 -3.68
N GLU A 23 8.46 5.97 -2.61
CA GLU A 23 9.32 6.52 -1.56
C GLU A 23 10.06 5.41 -0.81
N CYS A 24 9.37 4.30 -0.50
CA CYS A 24 9.95 3.11 0.13
C CYS A 24 11.09 2.50 -0.70
N ILE A 25 10.88 2.22 -1.99
CA ILE A 25 11.91 1.62 -2.85
C ILE A 25 13.04 2.60 -3.24
N SER A 26 12.81 3.91 -3.11
CA SER A 26 13.82 4.94 -3.35
C SER A 26 14.58 5.34 -2.09
N ASN A 27 14.17 4.86 -0.92
CA ASN A 27 14.84 5.16 0.34
C ASN A 27 16.22 4.46 0.36
N LYS A 28 17.25 5.22 0.73
CA LYS A 28 18.63 4.71 0.85
C LYS A 28 18.74 3.57 1.85
N ASP A 29 17.97 3.63 2.92
CA ASP A 29 17.97 2.58 3.94
C ASP A 29 17.43 1.25 3.39
N ASN A 30 16.71 1.29 2.26
CA ASN A 30 16.14 0.15 1.57
C ASN A 30 16.92 -0.23 0.29
N GLU A 31 18.12 0.31 0.07
CA GLU A 31 18.93 -0.02 -1.11
C GLU A 31 19.27 -1.51 -1.19
N PHE A 32 19.35 -2.21 -0.05
CA PHE A 32 19.58 -3.65 0.00
C PHE A 32 18.53 -4.48 -0.75
N LEU A 33 17.31 -3.95 -0.91
CA LEU A 33 16.24 -4.62 -1.67
C LEU A 33 16.63 -4.85 -3.13
N LYS A 34 17.52 -4.00 -3.69
CA LYS A 34 18.05 -4.17 -5.06
C LYS A 34 18.87 -5.46 -5.20
N ASP A 35 19.45 -5.93 -4.11
CA ASP A 35 20.25 -7.15 -4.10
C ASP A 35 19.38 -8.39 -3.84
N GLU A 36 18.18 -8.23 -3.26
CA GLU A 36 17.25 -9.33 -2.98
C GLU A 36 16.42 -9.75 -4.19
N ILE A 37 16.19 -8.83 -5.15
CA ILE A 37 15.41 -9.12 -6.35
C ILE A 37 16.28 -9.02 -7.61
N ASN A 38 16.11 -9.95 -8.54
CA ASN A 38 16.85 -10.00 -9.81
C ASN A 38 16.33 -9.02 -10.88
N ILE A 39 15.59 -7.97 -10.48
CA ILE A 39 15.01 -6.99 -11.39
C ILE A 39 15.29 -5.57 -10.88
N PRO A 40 15.43 -4.58 -11.78
CA PRO A 40 15.46 -3.19 -11.38
C PRO A 40 14.16 -2.80 -10.68
N LEU A 41 14.25 -2.15 -9.53
CA LEU A 41 13.07 -1.66 -8.79
C LEU A 41 12.22 -0.69 -9.64
N GLU A 42 12.83 0.00 -10.60
CA GLU A 42 12.13 0.91 -11.52
C GLU A 42 11.23 0.18 -12.53
N ASP A 43 11.50 -1.10 -12.81
CA ASP A 43 10.76 -1.91 -13.76
C ASP A 43 9.56 -2.63 -13.12
N ILE A 44 9.40 -2.52 -11.79
CA ILE A 44 8.27 -3.11 -11.07
C ILE A 44 6.96 -2.49 -11.53
N ILE A 45 6.07 -3.34 -12.05
CA ILE A 45 4.71 -2.97 -12.41
C ILE A 45 3.83 -3.09 -11.17
N VAL A 46 3.19 -1.98 -10.79
CA VAL A 46 2.33 -1.91 -9.61
C VAL A 46 0.86 -1.98 -10.02
N ILE A 47 0.14 -2.98 -9.51
CA ILE A 47 -1.28 -3.24 -9.79
C ILE A 47 -2.10 -3.04 -8.51
N GLU A 48 -3.24 -2.38 -8.63
CA GLU A 48 -4.20 -2.18 -7.55
C GLU A 48 -4.92 -3.49 -7.23
N GLU A 49 -4.89 -3.95 -5.98
CA GLU A 49 -5.51 -5.21 -5.58
C GLU A 49 -6.85 -4.99 -4.86
N ASN A 50 -6.79 -4.39 -3.67
CA ASN A 50 -7.96 -4.15 -2.84
C ASN A 50 -7.70 -3.03 -1.82
N ILE A 51 -8.81 -2.51 -1.28
CA ILE A 51 -8.84 -1.63 -0.13
C ILE A 51 -9.69 -2.32 0.94
N LYS A 52 -9.18 -2.41 2.16
CA LYS A 52 -9.87 -2.97 3.32
C LYS A 52 -10.07 -1.91 4.38
N ILE A 53 -11.23 -1.92 5.03
CA ILE A 53 -11.49 -1.12 6.23
C ILE A 53 -11.58 -2.09 7.40
N ILE A 54 -10.67 -1.96 8.36
CA ILE A 54 -10.52 -2.84 9.51
C ILE A 54 -10.93 -2.08 10.77
N PHE A 55 -12.01 -2.51 11.40
CA PHE A 55 -12.47 -1.93 12.66
C PHE A 55 -11.74 -2.61 13.82
N THR A 56 -11.00 -1.84 14.61
CA THR A 56 -10.28 -2.35 15.78
C THR A 56 -11.06 -1.97 17.05
N GLN A 57 -11.40 -2.95 17.89
CA GLN A 57 -12.20 -2.82 19.12
C GLN A 57 -13.71 -2.55 18.95
N LYS A 58 -14.44 -2.46 20.08
CA LYS A 58 -15.89 -2.23 20.17
C LYS A 58 -16.24 -0.77 19.80
N GLY A 59 -16.13 -0.41 18.53
CA GLY A 59 -16.60 0.88 18.03
C GLY A 59 -16.28 1.09 16.56
N PHE A 60 -17.15 1.82 15.85
CA PHE A 60 -16.95 2.18 14.44
C PHE A 60 -16.10 3.44 14.24
N ASN A 61 -15.68 4.08 15.33
CA ASN A 61 -14.99 5.37 15.30
C ASN A 61 -13.47 5.24 15.11
N HIS A 62 -12.92 4.04 15.25
CA HIS A 62 -11.50 3.75 15.05
C HIS A 62 -11.39 2.63 14.02
N TYR A 63 -10.81 2.96 12.88
CA TYR A 63 -10.62 2.01 11.79
C TYR A 63 -9.30 2.26 11.08
N LEU A 64 -8.75 1.19 10.53
CA LEU A 64 -7.61 1.23 9.65
C LEU A 64 -8.09 1.04 8.22
N ILE A 65 -7.59 1.85 7.30
CA ILE A 65 -7.72 1.63 5.86
C ILE A 65 -6.41 0.98 5.41
N GLU A 66 -6.46 -0.26 4.93
CA GLU A 66 -5.34 -0.92 4.28
C GLU A 66 -5.54 -0.91 2.77
N VAL A 67 -4.54 -0.42 2.03
CA VAL A 67 -4.49 -0.42 0.58
C VAL A 67 -3.43 -1.41 0.15
N SER A 68 -3.83 -2.37 -0.67
CA SER A 68 -2.95 -3.42 -1.15
C SER A 68 -2.61 -3.23 -2.63
N LEU A 69 -1.31 -3.32 -2.93
CA LEU A 69 -0.77 -3.28 -4.28
C LEU A 69 -0.01 -4.59 -4.56
N LEU A 70 -0.27 -5.19 -5.72
CA LEU A 70 0.54 -6.31 -6.22
C LEU A 70 1.71 -5.77 -7.04
N LEU A 71 2.84 -6.46 -6.94
CA LEU A 71 4.07 -6.14 -7.63
C LEU A 71 4.35 -7.21 -8.67
N PHE A 72 4.59 -6.79 -9.91
CA PHE A 72 4.81 -7.69 -11.04
C PHE A 72 6.12 -7.38 -11.77
N ASP A 73 6.82 -8.43 -12.19
CA ASP A 73 7.76 -8.40 -13.31
C ASP A 73 7.03 -8.93 -14.55
N THR A 74 6.64 -8.02 -15.44
CA THR A 74 5.97 -8.29 -16.71
C THR A 74 4.67 -9.09 -16.57
N ASN A 75 4.76 -10.41 -16.36
CA ASN A 75 3.65 -11.36 -16.21
C ASN A 75 3.75 -12.22 -14.94
N LYS A 76 4.75 -12.01 -14.10
CA LYS A 76 4.98 -12.77 -12.87
C LYS A 76 4.76 -11.87 -11.66
N GLU A 77 3.89 -12.30 -10.75
CA GLU A 77 3.79 -11.68 -9.42
C GLU A 77 5.07 -11.96 -8.64
N ILE A 78 5.69 -10.91 -8.13
CA ILE A 78 6.97 -10.97 -7.41
C ILE A 78 6.84 -10.53 -5.95
N GLY A 79 5.70 -9.99 -5.57
CA GLY A 79 5.51 -9.47 -4.23
C GLY A 79 4.28 -8.61 -4.06
N LYS A 80 4.21 -7.97 -2.91
CA LYS A 80 3.07 -7.18 -2.47
C LYS A 80 3.54 -6.01 -1.61
N TYR A 81 2.85 -4.88 -1.76
CA TYR A 81 3.00 -3.72 -0.91
C TYR A 81 1.68 -3.38 -0.24
N ILE A 82 1.72 -3.15 1.06
CA ILE A 82 0.56 -2.74 1.87
C ILE A 82 0.87 -1.36 2.44
N TYR A 83 -0.05 -0.43 2.24
CA TYR A 83 -0.04 0.88 2.86
C TYR A 83 -1.25 0.99 3.79
N SER A 84 -1.08 1.58 4.96
CA SER A 84 -2.19 1.75 5.90
C SER A 84 -2.28 3.16 6.48
N GLU A 85 -3.50 3.69 6.54
CA GLU A 85 -3.82 4.97 7.18
C GLU A 85 -5.02 4.82 8.14
N ASN A 86 -5.06 5.64 9.19
CA ASN A 86 -6.19 5.64 10.14
C ASN A 86 -7.36 6.54 9.66
N GLU A 87 -8.42 6.64 10.47
CA GLU A 87 -9.59 7.48 10.17
C GLU A 87 -9.26 8.98 10.02
N LYS A 88 -8.09 9.41 10.49
CA LYS A 88 -7.59 10.79 10.39
C LYS A 88 -6.66 11.00 9.18
N GLN A 89 -6.48 9.99 8.33
CA GLN A 89 -5.55 9.98 7.20
C GLN A 89 -4.08 10.13 7.62
N GLU A 90 -3.75 9.69 8.84
CA GLU A 90 -2.37 9.60 9.30
C GLU A 90 -1.82 8.24 8.86
N ASP A 91 -0.64 8.25 8.21
CA ASP A 91 0.09 7.05 7.83
C ASP A 91 0.45 6.27 9.10
N ILE A 92 0.02 5.01 9.17
CA ILE A 92 0.26 4.15 10.33
C ILE A 92 1.47 3.27 10.09
N GLU A 93 1.45 2.54 8.98
CA GLU A 93 2.47 1.55 8.65
C GLU A 93 2.42 1.24 7.15
N ASP A 94 3.57 0.87 6.61
CA ASP A 94 3.68 0.20 5.32
C ASP A 94 4.46 -1.12 5.43
N SER A 95 4.25 -2.00 4.46
CA SER A 95 4.90 -3.31 4.42
C SER A 95 5.18 -3.69 2.98
N LEU A 96 6.45 -4.01 2.70
CA LEU A 96 6.91 -4.49 1.40
C LEU A 96 7.43 -5.92 1.55
N VAL A 97 6.89 -6.84 0.76
CA VAL A 97 7.30 -8.25 0.76
C VAL A 97 7.51 -8.73 -0.66
N PHE A 98 8.67 -9.31 -0.93
CA PHE A 98 8.98 -10.06 -2.16
C PHE A 98 8.92 -11.58 -1.89
N TYR A 99 8.61 -12.39 -2.91
CA TYR A 99 8.47 -13.86 -2.82
C TYR A 99 9.60 -14.64 -3.49
#